data_AF-A0A536DNL2-F1
#
_entry.id   AF-A0A536DNL2-F1
#
_cell.length_a   1.000
_cell.length_b   1.000
_cell.length_c   1.000
_cell.angle_alpha   90.00
_cell.angle_beta   90.00
_cell.angle_gamma   90.00
#
_symmetry.space_group_name_H-M   'P 1'
#
loop_
_entity.id
_entity.type
_entity.pdbx_description
1 polymer ?
#
loop_
_entity_poly.entity_id
_entity_poly.type
_entity_poly.pdbx_seq_one_letter_code
_entity_poly.pdbx_strand_id
1 'polypeptide(L)'
;MNDHFFSAVDRPIPFGGLDSTDPLTFKVYDPNRIVLGKRMEDQLRIGVCLWHSFNWPGSDVFGLGTFDRPWLAPGQDPLTAAEAKLYAAFEFIAKLGVPGFCFHDRDVAPEGGTFAETKAHLEHIVDRTESHMARTGAKLLWGTANLFSHPRYAAGAATNPDPEIFAYAAAQVKLALEATHRL
;
A
#
# COMPACT_ATOMS: atom_id res chain seq x y z
N MET A 1 22.15 7.63 8.15
CA MET A 1 21.03 8.18 8.97
C MET A 1 20.23 6.98 9.42
N ASN A 2 19.56 6.98 10.58
CA ASN A 2 18.88 5.79 11.07
C ASN A 2 17.84 5.30 10.05
N ASP A 3 18.15 4.23 9.34
CA ASP A 3 17.45 3.74 8.15
C ASP A 3 16.12 3.05 8.49
N HIS A 4 15.48 3.33 9.62
CA HIS A 4 14.26 2.61 10.03
C HIS A 4 13.20 3.56 10.58
N PHE A 5 12.01 3.52 9.98
CA PHE A 5 10.85 4.30 10.41
C PHE A 5 10.26 3.75 11.72
N PHE A 6 10.12 2.42 11.85
CA PHE A 6 9.58 1.77 13.04
C PHE A 6 10.72 1.35 13.98
N SER A 7 11.55 2.30 14.40
CA SER A 7 12.77 2.03 15.18
C SER A 7 12.52 1.35 16.54
N ALA A 8 11.35 1.53 17.13
CA ALA A 8 10.94 0.84 18.37
C ALA A 8 10.62 -0.65 18.17
N VAL A 9 10.49 -1.11 16.93
CA VAL A 9 10.31 -2.52 16.56
C VAL A 9 11.57 -2.95 15.82
N ASP A 10 12.53 -3.54 16.52
CA ASP A 10 13.87 -3.84 15.99
C ASP A 10 13.96 -5.15 15.20
N ARG A 11 12.95 -6.00 15.29
CA ARG A 11 12.90 -7.33 14.67
C ARG A 11 11.51 -7.66 14.10
N PRO A 12 11.42 -8.67 13.22
CA PRO A 12 10.13 -9.21 12.83
C PRO A 12 9.31 -9.72 14.03
N ILE A 13 7.99 -9.52 13.99
CA ILE A 13 7.04 -9.93 15.02
C ILE A 13 7.02 -11.47 15.09
N PRO A 14 7.49 -12.09 16.18
CA PRO A 14 7.56 -13.54 16.27
C PRO A 14 6.23 -14.13 16.76
N PHE A 15 6.07 -15.44 16.58
CA PHE A 15 5.04 -16.20 17.28
C PHE A 15 5.43 -16.36 18.76
N GLY A 16 4.56 -15.90 19.67
CA GLY A 16 4.75 -15.96 21.12
C GLY A 16 3.87 -17.00 21.84
N GLY A 17 2.84 -17.53 21.16
CA GLY A 17 1.87 -18.44 21.78
C GLY A 17 0.81 -17.74 22.62
N LEU A 18 -0.20 -18.50 23.05
CA LEU A 18 -1.41 -17.98 23.70
C LEU A 18 -1.12 -17.27 25.04
N ASP A 19 -0.12 -17.77 25.77
CA ASP A 19 0.28 -17.26 27.08
C ASP A 19 1.23 -16.04 27.00
N SER A 20 1.62 -15.61 25.78
CA SER A 20 2.50 -14.46 25.62
C SER A 20 1.88 -13.18 26.19
N THR A 21 2.67 -12.48 27.00
CA THR A 21 2.38 -11.16 27.53
C THR A 21 3.02 -10.04 26.72
N ASP A 22 3.91 -10.37 25.79
CA ASP A 22 4.55 -9.37 24.91
C ASP A 22 3.54 -8.92 23.83
N PRO A 23 3.14 -7.64 23.80
CA PRO A 23 2.19 -7.12 22.82
C PRO A 23 2.71 -7.18 21.38
N LEU A 24 4.03 -7.31 21.17
CA LEU A 24 4.67 -7.42 19.86
C LEU A 24 4.99 -8.87 19.50
N THR A 25 4.05 -9.78 19.82
CA THR A 25 4.10 -11.18 19.39
C THR A 25 2.75 -11.64 18.88
N PHE A 26 2.76 -12.53 17.88
CA PHE A 26 1.56 -13.23 17.48
C PHE A 26 1.21 -14.31 18.50
N LYS A 27 0.00 -14.25 19.05
CA LYS A 27 -0.48 -15.29 19.98
C LYS A 27 -0.89 -16.59 19.29
N VAL A 28 -1.31 -16.51 18.02
CA VAL A 28 -1.89 -17.63 17.26
C VAL A 28 -1.17 -17.86 15.93
N TYR A 29 -0.79 -16.79 15.25
CA TYR A 29 -0.18 -16.87 13.92
C TYR A 29 1.26 -17.36 14.01
N ASP A 30 1.47 -18.61 13.63
CA ASP A 30 2.77 -19.18 13.30
C ASP A 30 2.75 -19.51 11.80
N PRO A 31 3.51 -18.79 10.95
CA PRO A 31 3.46 -18.97 9.50
C PRO A 31 3.80 -20.40 9.07
N ASN A 32 4.60 -21.14 9.86
CA ASN A 32 5.04 -22.49 9.52
C ASN A 32 4.15 -23.60 10.09
N ARG A 33 3.19 -23.26 10.96
CA ARG A 33 2.27 -24.26 11.52
C ARG A 33 1.46 -24.92 10.42
N ILE A 34 1.45 -26.25 10.41
CA ILE A 34 0.63 -27.03 9.48
C ILE A 34 -0.81 -27.12 10.00
N VAL A 35 -1.76 -26.66 9.20
CA VAL A 35 -3.20 -26.72 9.44
C VAL A 35 -3.84 -27.40 8.23
N LEU A 36 -4.42 -28.60 8.47
CA LEU A 36 -5.04 -29.41 7.43
C LEU A 36 -4.12 -29.64 6.21
N GLY A 37 -2.83 -29.90 6.48
CA GLY A 37 -1.84 -30.23 5.44
C GLY A 37 -1.22 -29.04 4.70
N LYS A 38 -1.53 -27.79 5.07
CA LYS A 38 -0.90 -26.58 4.51
C LYS A 38 -0.32 -25.69 5.61
N ARG A 39 0.72 -24.91 5.31
CA ARG A 39 1.23 -23.89 6.23
C ARG A 39 0.16 -22.85 6.51
N MET A 40 0.13 -22.30 7.71
CA MET A 40 -0.86 -21.27 8.09
C MET A 40 -0.76 -20.03 7.20
N GLU A 41 0.46 -19.65 6.81
CA GLU A 41 0.68 -18.57 5.84
C GLU A 41 -0.03 -18.83 4.50
N ASP A 42 0.06 -20.06 3.98
CA ASP A 42 -0.56 -20.46 2.70
C ASP A 42 -2.09 -20.54 2.78
N GLN A 43 -2.62 -20.81 3.97
CA GLN A 43 -4.07 -20.80 4.24
C GLN A 43 -4.61 -19.37 4.28
N LEU A 44 -3.92 -18.47 4.99
CA LEU A 44 -4.44 -17.13 5.29
C LEU A 44 -4.07 -16.09 4.24
N ARG A 45 -2.87 -16.18 3.64
CA ARG A 45 -2.36 -15.27 2.61
C ARG A 45 -2.55 -13.79 2.98
N ILE A 46 -2.14 -13.44 4.21
CA ILE A 46 -2.40 -12.12 4.80
C ILE A 46 -1.75 -11.02 3.95
N GLY A 47 -2.53 -9.96 3.69
CA GLY A 47 -2.09 -8.79 2.93
C GLY A 47 -2.22 -7.50 3.72
N VAL A 48 -1.20 -6.64 3.63
CA VAL A 48 -1.29 -5.26 4.13
C VAL A 48 -1.96 -4.37 3.09
N CYS A 49 -3.01 -3.67 3.49
CA CYS A 49 -3.68 -2.69 2.66
C CYS A 49 -2.96 -1.34 2.76
N LEU A 50 -2.44 -0.83 1.64
CA LEU A 50 -1.63 0.39 1.68
C LEU A 50 -2.45 1.67 1.90
N TRP A 51 -3.72 1.73 1.46
CA TRP A 51 -4.56 2.92 1.67
C TRP A 51 -4.79 3.21 3.13
N HIS A 52 -5.25 2.23 3.92
CA HIS A 52 -5.53 2.46 5.34
C HIS A 52 -4.26 2.59 6.18
N SER A 53 -3.23 1.78 5.88
CA SER A 53 -2.03 1.75 6.72
C SER A 53 -1.09 2.93 6.49
N PHE A 54 -1.03 3.46 5.26
CA PHE A 54 0.00 4.44 4.87
C PHE A 54 -0.53 5.68 4.15
N ASN A 55 -1.72 5.66 3.54
CA ASN A 55 -2.25 6.79 2.80
C ASN A 55 -3.30 7.61 3.56
N TRP A 56 -4.13 6.96 4.39
CA TRP A 56 -5.18 7.61 5.16
C TRP A 56 -4.59 8.40 6.34
N PRO A 57 -4.84 9.72 6.45
CA PRO A 57 -4.29 10.54 7.52
C PRO A 57 -5.05 10.42 8.85
N GLY A 58 -6.05 9.54 8.95
CA GLY A 58 -6.90 9.41 10.14
C GLY A 58 -7.99 10.48 10.25
N SER A 59 -8.37 11.11 9.13
CA SER A 59 -9.45 12.09 9.08
C SER A 59 -10.82 11.41 8.98
N ASP A 60 -11.86 12.11 9.44
CA ASP A 60 -13.26 11.77 9.21
C ASP A 60 -14.02 12.95 8.57
N VAL A 61 -15.34 12.84 8.44
CA VAL A 61 -16.17 13.89 7.81
C VAL A 61 -16.33 15.15 8.68
N PHE A 62 -15.82 15.14 9.92
CA PHE A 62 -15.95 16.22 10.90
C PHE A 62 -14.60 16.82 11.33
N GLY A 63 -13.48 16.24 10.91
CA GLY A 63 -12.15 16.66 11.40
C GLY A 63 -11.00 16.35 10.45
N LEU A 64 -9.89 17.06 10.67
CA LEU A 64 -8.63 16.85 9.95
C LEU A 64 -7.94 15.56 10.38
N GLY A 65 -6.94 15.15 9.60
CA GLY A 65 -6.10 13.99 9.91
C GLY A 65 -5.37 14.16 11.25
N THR A 66 -5.21 13.05 11.95
CA THR A 66 -4.61 12.98 13.29
C THR A 66 -3.31 12.16 13.34
N PHE A 67 -2.96 11.47 12.25
CA PHE A 67 -1.77 10.64 12.22
C PHE A 67 -0.51 11.44 11.89
N ASP A 68 0.51 11.32 12.74
CA ASP A 68 1.84 11.89 12.53
C ASP A 68 2.67 11.04 11.56
N ARG A 69 2.34 11.09 10.27
CA ARG A 69 3.08 10.42 9.20
C ARG A 69 3.90 11.44 8.41
N PRO A 70 5.26 11.40 8.43
CA PRO A 70 6.09 12.40 7.76
C PRO A 70 5.83 12.54 6.26
N TRP A 71 5.49 11.44 5.58
CA TRP A 71 5.14 11.44 4.14
C TRP A 71 3.74 12.00 3.83
N LEU A 72 2.94 12.34 4.85
CA LEU A 72 1.68 13.07 4.69
C LEU A 72 1.81 14.53 5.11
N ALA A 73 3.02 14.98 5.51
CA ALA A 73 3.23 16.34 5.93
C ALA A 73 3.04 17.32 4.76
N PRO A 74 2.43 18.49 4.99
CA PRO A 74 2.22 19.49 3.95
C PRO A 74 3.56 20.05 3.45
N GLY A 75 3.59 20.46 2.18
CA GLY A 75 4.74 21.15 1.56
C GLY A 75 5.87 20.23 1.11
N GLN A 76 5.74 18.91 1.22
CA GLN A 76 6.68 17.96 0.63
C GLN A 76 6.47 17.82 -0.88
N ASP A 77 7.56 17.53 -1.60
CA ASP A 77 7.45 17.04 -2.97
C ASP A 77 6.66 15.71 -3.00
N PRO A 78 5.56 15.62 -3.77
CA PRO A 78 4.68 14.45 -3.72
C PRO A 78 5.35 13.13 -4.07
N LEU A 79 6.33 13.14 -4.99
CA LEU A 79 7.01 11.92 -5.41
C LEU A 79 8.00 11.45 -4.35
N THR A 80 8.75 12.39 -3.75
CA THR A 80 9.62 12.14 -2.60
C THR A 80 8.83 11.58 -1.41
N ALA A 81 7.65 12.14 -1.12
CA ALA A 81 6.75 11.64 -0.09
C ALA A 81 6.25 10.23 -0.39
N ALA A 82 5.91 9.93 -1.66
CA ALA A 82 5.50 8.61 -2.09
C ALA A 82 6.62 7.56 -1.92
N GLU A 83 7.87 7.90 -2.22
CA GLU A 83 9.02 7.02 -1.96
C GLU A 83 9.22 6.74 -0.47
N ALA A 84 9.13 7.77 0.38
CA ALA A 84 9.25 7.62 1.83
C ALA A 84 8.11 6.74 2.40
N LYS A 85 6.89 6.93 1.90
CA LYS A 85 5.73 6.10 2.22
C LYS A 85 5.97 4.64 1.85
N LEU A 86 6.48 4.39 0.64
CA LEU A 86 6.77 3.04 0.14
C LEU A 86 7.86 2.36 0.96
N TYR A 87 8.91 3.11 1.32
CA TYR A 87 9.95 2.63 2.22
C TYR A 87 9.38 2.13 3.56
N ALA A 88 8.58 2.97 4.22
CA ALA A 88 7.94 2.64 5.49
C ALA A 88 6.97 1.46 5.32
N ALA A 89 6.22 1.38 4.22
CA ALA A 89 5.31 0.28 3.95
C ALA A 89 6.02 -1.07 3.89
N PHE A 90 7.13 -1.15 3.15
CA PHE A 90 7.87 -2.40 3.02
C PHE A 90 8.70 -2.75 4.26
N GLU A 91 9.14 -1.76 5.04
CA GLU A 91 9.68 -2.02 6.38
C GLU A 91 8.61 -2.65 7.30
N PHE A 92 7.39 -2.09 7.29
CA PHE A 92 6.27 -2.60 8.08
C PHE A 92 5.89 -4.03 7.69
N ILE A 93 5.75 -4.31 6.39
CA ILE A 93 5.43 -5.65 5.88
C ILE A 93 6.51 -6.66 6.30
N ALA A 94 7.79 -6.29 6.17
CA ALA A 94 8.89 -7.15 6.57
C ALA A 94 8.91 -7.41 8.09
N LYS A 95 8.61 -6.39 8.91
CA LYS A 95 8.50 -6.55 10.36
C LYS A 95 7.28 -7.37 10.75
N LEU A 96 6.15 -7.22 10.08
CA LEU A 96 4.96 -8.02 10.36
C LEU A 96 5.13 -9.48 9.92
N GLY A 97 5.99 -9.76 8.93
CA GLY A 97 6.26 -11.12 8.45
C GLY A 97 5.08 -11.73 7.70
N VAL A 98 4.33 -10.91 6.95
CA VAL A 98 3.18 -11.35 6.16
C VAL A 98 3.50 -11.37 4.67
N PRO A 99 2.88 -12.26 3.87
CA PRO A 99 3.32 -12.52 2.50
C PRO A 99 2.91 -11.45 1.51
N GLY A 100 1.84 -10.69 1.80
CA GLY A 100 1.11 -9.93 0.80
C GLY A 100 0.97 -8.43 1.08
N PHE A 101 0.65 -7.68 0.03
CA PHE A 101 0.08 -6.34 0.13
C PHE A 101 -0.88 -6.05 -1.03
N CYS A 102 -1.66 -4.98 -0.88
CA CYS A 102 -2.60 -4.51 -1.89
C CYS A 102 -2.55 -2.98 -1.99
N PHE A 103 -2.81 -2.42 -3.17
CA PHE A 103 -2.82 -0.96 -3.38
C PHE A 103 -3.86 -0.51 -4.40
N HIS A 104 -4.35 0.73 -4.28
CA HIS A 104 -4.80 1.49 -5.44
C HIS A 104 -3.64 2.29 -6.00
N ASP A 105 -3.61 2.49 -7.31
CA ASP A 105 -2.61 3.31 -8.01
C ASP A 105 -2.37 4.69 -7.34
N ARG A 106 -3.43 5.37 -6.91
CA ARG A 106 -3.37 6.67 -6.21
C ARG A 106 -2.96 6.59 -4.75
N ASP A 107 -2.90 5.41 -4.16
CA ASP A 107 -2.38 5.24 -2.79
C ASP A 107 -0.87 5.22 -2.75
N VAL A 108 -0.24 4.85 -3.87
CA VAL A 108 1.22 4.65 -3.95
C VAL A 108 1.90 5.74 -4.75
N ALA A 109 1.23 6.31 -5.77
CA ALA A 109 1.79 7.36 -6.62
C ALA A 109 0.91 8.61 -6.68
N PRO A 110 1.50 9.82 -6.67
CA PRO A 110 0.75 11.07 -6.79
C PRO A 110 0.29 11.34 -8.24
N GLU A 111 -0.82 12.05 -8.41
CA GLU A 111 -1.16 12.65 -9.71
C GLU A 111 -0.22 13.80 -10.06
N GLY A 112 0.09 13.94 -11.34
CA GLY A 112 0.77 15.11 -11.90
C GLY A 112 -0.24 16.14 -12.43
N GLY A 113 0.28 17.22 -13.02
CA GLY A 113 -0.53 18.25 -13.69
C GLY A 113 -1.14 17.76 -15.01
N THR A 114 -0.60 16.66 -15.57
CA THR A 114 -1.12 16.02 -16.78
C THR A 114 -1.22 14.50 -16.60
N PHE A 115 -1.99 13.83 -17.47
CA PHE A 115 -2.05 12.37 -17.47
C PHE A 115 -0.67 11.73 -17.74
N ALA A 116 0.15 12.36 -18.59
CA ALA A 116 1.50 11.89 -18.89
C ALA A 116 2.40 11.93 -17.64
N GLU A 117 2.33 13.00 -16.86
CA GLU A 117 3.04 13.12 -15.58
C GLU A 117 2.53 12.12 -14.54
N THR A 118 1.21 11.98 -14.39
CA THR A 118 0.61 10.96 -13.51
C THR A 118 1.08 9.55 -13.86
N LYS A 119 1.14 9.24 -15.16
CA LYS A 119 1.66 7.96 -15.65
C LYS A 119 3.14 7.80 -15.27
N ALA A 120 3.97 8.80 -15.52
CA ALA A 120 5.40 8.74 -15.21
C ALA A 120 5.67 8.55 -13.70
N HIS A 121 4.90 9.22 -12.84
CA HIS A 121 4.97 9.02 -11.39
C HIS A 121 4.60 7.58 -10.99
N LEU A 122 3.54 7.02 -11.58
CA LEU A 122 3.14 5.64 -11.30
C LEU A 122 4.21 4.64 -11.77
N GLU A 123 4.75 4.80 -12.98
CA GLU A 123 5.83 3.94 -13.50
C GLU A 123 7.06 3.96 -12.58
N HIS A 124 7.47 5.15 -12.13
CA HIS A 124 8.57 5.32 -11.18
C HIS A 124 8.30 4.58 -9.84
N ILE A 125 7.10 4.74 -9.27
CA ILE A 125 6.74 4.07 -8.02
C ILE A 125 6.63 2.55 -8.21
N VAL A 126 6.21 2.07 -9.38
CA VAL A 126 6.20 0.64 -9.71
C VAL A 126 7.62 0.08 -9.74
N ASP A 127 8.60 0.77 -10.35
CA ASP A 127 10.01 0.36 -10.33
C ASP A 127 10.56 0.21 -8.90
N ARG A 128 10.22 1.19 -8.04
CA ARG A 128 10.60 1.18 -6.63
C ARG A 128 9.91 0.06 -5.86
N THR A 129 8.63 -0.20 -6.15
CA THR A 129 7.84 -1.27 -5.51
C THR A 129 8.43 -2.63 -5.85
N GLU A 130 8.78 -2.88 -7.11
CA GLU A 130 9.43 -4.11 -7.56
C GLU A 130 10.76 -4.34 -6.82
N SER A 131 11.58 -3.29 -6.70
CA SER A 131 12.83 -3.33 -5.93
C SER A 131 12.62 -3.65 -4.45
N HIS A 132 11.55 -3.12 -3.85
CA HIS A 132 11.19 -3.43 -2.47
C HIS A 132 10.65 -4.85 -2.29
N MET A 133 9.84 -5.35 -3.23
CA MET A 133 9.37 -6.74 -3.25
C MET A 133 10.54 -7.72 -3.34
N ALA A 134 11.53 -7.43 -4.19
CA ALA A 134 12.76 -8.23 -4.26
C ALA A 134 13.54 -8.24 -2.93
N ARG A 135 13.60 -7.09 -2.24
CA ARG A 135 14.30 -6.95 -0.95
C ARG A 135 13.60 -7.68 0.19
N THR A 136 12.27 -7.66 0.25
CA THR A 136 11.51 -8.18 1.40
C THR A 136 10.88 -9.54 1.17
N GLY A 137 10.77 -10.00 -0.08
CA GLY A 137 10.04 -11.19 -0.47
C GLY A 137 8.51 -11.02 -0.51
N ALA A 138 7.98 -9.83 -0.16
CA ALA A 138 6.56 -9.55 -0.20
C ALA A 138 6.02 -9.64 -1.63
N LYS A 139 4.77 -10.10 -1.76
CA LYS A 139 4.07 -10.30 -3.03
C LYS A 139 2.87 -9.40 -3.14
N LEU A 140 2.62 -8.92 -4.36
CA LEU A 140 1.36 -8.24 -4.65
C LEU A 140 0.23 -9.29 -4.64
N LEU A 141 -0.80 -9.06 -3.83
CA LEU A 141 -2.02 -9.87 -3.91
C LEU A 141 -2.92 -9.36 -5.03
N TRP A 142 -3.09 -8.04 -5.10
CA TRP A 142 -3.80 -7.35 -6.17
C TRP A 142 -3.50 -5.84 -6.13
N GLY A 143 -3.49 -5.23 -7.30
CA GLY A 143 -3.58 -3.78 -7.47
C GLY A 143 -4.93 -3.40 -8.07
N THR A 144 -5.33 -2.14 -7.92
CA THR A 144 -6.57 -1.61 -8.49
C THR A 144 -6.44 -0.12 -8.81
N ALA A 145 -7.43 0.44 -9.50
CA ALA A 145 -7.50 1.87 -9.80
C ALA A 145 -8.42 2.59 -8.81
N ASN A 146 -7.95 3.67 -8.19
CA ASN A 146 -8.81 4.58 -7.44
C ASN A 146 -9.55 5.50 -8.42
N LEU A 147 -10.79 5.13 -8.73
CA LEU A 147 -11.69 5.85 -9.63
C LEU A 147 -12.82 6.53 -8.87
N PHE A 148 -12.55 6.99 -7.65
CA PHE A 148 -13.59 7.53 -6.77
C PHE A 148 -13.13 8.74 -5.95
N SER A 149 -11.83 8.91 -5.67
CA SER A 149 -11.36 10.02 -4.84
C SER A 149 -11.27 11.36 -5.57
N HIS A 150 -10.80 11.37 -6.83
CA HIS A 150 -10.65 12.63 -7.56
C HIS A 150 -12.03 13.21 -7.94
N PRO A 151 -12.26 14.54 -7.82
CA PRO A 151 -13.55 15.16 -8.12
C PRO A 151 -14.13 14.86 -9.50
N ARG A 152 -13.28 14.56 -10.49
CA ARG A 152 -13.68 14.11 -11.83
C ARG A 152 -14.64 12.91 -11.81
N TYR A 153 -14.56 12.06 -10.78
CA TYR A 153 -15.40 10.88 -10.63
C TYR A 153 -16.69 11.12 -9.83
N ALA A 154 -17.04 12.38 -9.53
CA ALA A 154 -18.23 12.70 -8.73
C ALA A 154 -19.55 12.15 -9.32
N ALA A 155 -19.63 11.99 -10.65
CA ALA A 155 -20.77 11.38 -11.34
C ALA A 155 -20.52 9.91 -11.77
N GLY A 156 -19.50 9.25 -11.20
CA GLY A 156 -19.07 7.90 -11.54
C GLY A 156 -17.83 7.86 -12.44
N ALA A 157 -17.35 6.65 -12.73
CA ALA A 157 -16.19 6.41 -13.59
C ALA A 157 -16.63 5.79 -14.93
N ALA A 158 -16.75 4.46 -14.99
CA ALA A 158 -17.32 3.77 -16.16
C ALA A 158 -18.81 4.08 -16.38
N THR A 159 -19.49 4.61 -15.35
CA THR A 159 -20.91 4.99 -15.39
C THR A 159 -21.11 6.50 -15.49
N ASN A 160 -20.04 7.27 -15.74
CA ASN A 160 -20.14 8.71 -15.84
C ASN A 160 -20.95 9.10 -17.09
N PRO A 161 -21.87 10.09 -17.01
CA PRO A 161 -22.56 10.60 -18.20
C PRO A 161 -21.65 11.34 -19.18
N ASP A 162 -20.46 11.77 -18.74
CA ASP A 162 -19.44 12.40 -19.58
C ASP A 162 -18.50 11.33 -20.21
N PRO A 163 -18.47 11.20 -21.55
CA PRO A 163 -17.62 10.23 -22.23
C PRO A 163 -16.11 10.49 -22.05
N GLU A 164 -15.69 11.73 -21.78
CA GLU A 164 -14.28 12.02 -21.52
C GLU A 164 -13.83 11.44 -20.17
N ILE A 165 -14.71 11.44 -19.17
CA ILE A 165 -14.43 10.81 -17.86
C ILE A 165 -14.39 9.29 -17.98
N PHE A 166 -15.27 8.70 -18.79
CA PHE A 166 -15.18 7.27 -19.12
C PHE A 166 -13.81 6.94 -19.74
N ALA A 167 -13.38 7.73 -20.73
CA ALA A 167 -12.10 7.52 -21.41
C ALA A 167 -10.91 7.64 -20.46
N TYR A 168 -10.91 8.66 -19.58
CA TYR A 168 -9.88 8.80 -18.54
C TYR A 168 -9.86 7.60 -17.59
N ALA A 169 -11.03 7.14 -17.12
CA ALA A 169 -11.14 5.98 -16.24
C ALA A 169 -10.58 4.71 -16.91
N ALA A 170 -10.91 4.48 -18.18
CA ALA A 170 -10.38 3.36 -18.95
C ALA A 170 -8.85 3.41 -19.07
N ALA A 171 -8.29 4.59 -19.35
CA ALA A 171 -6.84 4.79 -19.40
C ALA A 171 -6.17 4.53 -18.04
N GLN A 172 -6.78 4.96 -16.93
CA GLN A 172 -6.26 4.69 -15.59
C GLN A 172 -6.33 3.20 -15.23
N VAL A 173 -7.43 2.50 -15.56
CA VAL A 173 -7.55 1.05 -15.36
C VAL A 173 -6.48 0.29 -16.14
N LYS A 174 -6.21 0.69 -17.39
CA LYS A 174 -5.12 0.11 -18.18
C LYS A 174 -3.78 0.22 -17.43
N LEU A 175 -3.44 1.40 -16.92
CA LEU A 175 -2.18 1.59 -16.17
C LEU A 175 -2.15 0.75 -14.88
N ALA A 176 -3.27 0.66 -14.16
CA ALA A 176 -3.36 -0.17 -12.95
C ALA A 176 -3.19 -1.67 -13.26
N LEU A 177 -3.76 -2.16 -14.37
CA LEU A 177 -3.57 -3.53 -14.84
C LEU A 177 -2.12 -3.80 -15.24
N GLU A 178 -1.48 -2.88 -15.96
CA GLU A 178 -0.07 -2.99 -16.34
C GLU A 178 0.85 -3.02 -15.11
N ALA A 179 0.62 -2.13 -14.15
CA ALA A 179 1.33 -2.13 -12.88
C ALA A 179 1.11 -3.44 -12.09
N THR A 180 -0.14 -3.91 -12.01
CA THR A 180 -0.49 -5.13 -11.28
C THR A 180 0.08 -6.39 -11.94
N HIS A 181 0.17 -6.43 -13.27
CA HIS A 181 0.75 -7.56 -13.98
C HIS A 181 2.29 -7.60 -13.85
N ARG A 182 2.92 -6.42 -13.73
CA ARG A 182 4.37 -6.32 -13.62
C ARG A 182 4.89 -6.71 -12.24
N LEU A 183 4.18 -6.32 -11.18
CA LEU A 183 4.56 -6.55 -9.78
C LEU A 183 4.17 -7.96 -9.30
#